data_AF-A0A523ULW5-F1
#
_entry.id   AF-A0A523ULW5-F1
#
_cell.length_a   1.000
_cell.length_b   1.000
_cell.length_c   1.000
_cell.angle_alpha   90.00
_cell.angle_beta   90.00
_cell.angle_gamma   90.00
#
_symmetry.space_group_name_H-M   'P 1'
#
loop_
_entity.id
_entity.type
_entity.pdbx_description
1 polymer ?
#
loop_
_entity_poly.entity_id
_entity_poly.type
_entity_poly.pdbx_seq_one_letter_code
_entity_poly.pdbx_strand_id
1 'polypeptide(L)' 'MKRMKVKLTGPGMLTTTEVAGFLHVHPNTVRQWANRELIHAYRLGPRGDRRFKWEEVENFMNGHKSKSEHLSWPWQ' A
#
# COMPACT_ATOMS: atom_id res chain seq x y z
N MET A 1 5.94 -4.57 -26.60
CA MET A 1 5.35 -4.17 -25.30
C MET A 1 6.27 -3.12 -24.69
N LYS A 2 5.82 -1.86 -24.53
CA LYS A 2 6.66 -0.75 -24.07
C LYS A 2 6.57 -0.68 -22.54
N ARG A 3 7.66 -1.03 -21.84
CA ARG A 3 7.75 -1.02 -20.38
C ARG A 3 7.85 0.44 -19.92
N MET A 4 6.80 0.96 -19.27
CA MET A 4 6.79 2.32 -18.73
C MET A 4 7.80 2.42 -17.58
N LYS A 5 8.69 3.42 -17.64
CA LYS A 5 9.57 3.78 -16.52
C LYS A 5 8.75 4.58 -15.52
N VAL A 6 8.44 3.98 -14.36
CA VAL A 6 7.82 4.70 -13.24
C VAL A 6 8.92 5.54 -12.58
N LYS A 7 8.91 6.86 -12.81
CA LYS A 7 9.70 7.82 -12.03
C LYS A 7 8.90 8.12 -10.76
N LEU A 8 9.24 7.48 -9.64
CA LEU A 8 8.73 7.87 -8.32
C LEU A 8 9.60 9.03 -7.81
N THR A 9 9.16 10.26 -8.09
CA THR A 9 9.84 11.47 -7.60
C THR A 9 8.90 12.19 -6.63
N GLY A 10 8.96 11.85 -5.33
CA GLY A 10 8.20 12.48 -4.23
C GLY A 10 7.49 11.48 -3.31
N PRO A 11 7.04 11.88 -2.09
CA PRO A 11 6.34 11.02 -1.13
C PRO A 11 4.94 10.69 -1.64
N GLY A 12 4.87 9.88 -2.69
CA GLY A 12 3.68 9.57 -3.45
C GLY A 12 2.98 8.34 -2.89
N MET A 13 1.68 8.47 -2.68
CA MET A 13 0.80 7.34 -2.44
C MET A 13 0.77 6.46 -3.69
N LEU A 14 1.08 5.18 -3.53
CA LEU A 14 1.09 4.17 -4.58
C LEU A 14 -0.30 3.55 -4.73
N THR A 15 -0.65 3.24 -5.96
CA THR A 15 -1.80 2.41 -6.30
C THR A 15 -1.49 0.92 -6.07
N THR A 16 -2.53 0.09 -5.99
CA THR A 16 -2.37 -1.37 -5.90
C THR A 16 -1.53 -1.92 -7.06
N THR A 17 -1.69 -1.38 -8.27
CA THR A 17 -0.97 -1.84 -9.46
C THR A 17 0.50 -1.46 -9.43
N GLU A 18 0.84 -0.27 -8.91
CA GLU A 18 2.25 0.13 -8.75
C GLU A 18 2.96 -0.71 -7.71
N VAL A 19 2.32 -0.97 -6.56
CA VAL A 19 2.86 -1.89 -5.53
C VAL A 19 3.05 -3.29 -6.11
N ALA A 20 2.08 -3.77 -6.88
CA ALA A 20 2.17 -5.08 -7.54
C ALA A 20 3.33 -5.14 -8.55
N GLY A 21 3.50 -4.09 -9.35
CA GLY A 21 4.60 -3.97 -10.30
C GLY A 21 5.97 -3.87 -9.63
N PHE A 22 6.04 -3.21 -8.47
CA PHE A 22 7.26 -3.07 -7.69
C PHE A 22 7.67 -4.39 -7.02
N LEU A 23 6.72 -5.09 -6.40
CA LEU A 23 6.96 -6.36 -5.71
C LEU A 23 6.92 -7.58 -6.64
N HIS A 24 6.73 -7.37 -7.95
CA HIS A 24 6.61 -8.43 -8.95
C HIS A 24 5.54 -9.49 -8.62
N VAL A 25 4.42 -9.05 -8.04
CA VAL A 25 3.26 -9.92 -7.72
C VAL A 25 2.02 -9.51 -8.48
N HIS A 26 1.00 -10.35 -8.45
CA HIS A 26 -0.29 -10.01 -9.04
C HIS A 26 -1.03 -8.96 -8.16
N PRO A 27 -1.74 -7.96 -8.75
CA PRO A 27 -2.48 -6.95 -7.97
C PRO A 27 -3.51 -7.55 -7.01
N ASN A 28 -4.08 -8.71 -7.34
CA ASN A 28 -4.98 -9.41 -6.43
C ASN A 28 -4.29 -9.85 -5.13
N THR A 29 -3.03 -10.25 -5.21
CA THR A 29 -2.22 -10.63 -4.04
C THR A 29 -2.03 -9.43 -3.12
N VAL A 30 -1.73 -8.26 -3.68
CA VAL A 30 -1.64 -7.00 -2.90
C VAL A 30 -2.98 -6.65 -2.24
N ARG A 31 -4.11 -6.88 -2.94
CA ARG A 31 -5.45 -6.70 -2.33
C ARG A 31 -5.69 -7.68 -1.18
N GLN A 32 -5.26 -8.93 -1.32
CA GLN A 32 -5.36 -9.94 -0.26
C GLN A 32 -4.51 -9.56 0.95
N TRP A 33 -3.29 -9.05 0.75
CA TRP A 33 -2.45 -8.54 1.83
C TRP A 33 -3.10 -7.37 2.56
N ALA A 34 -3.66 -6.42 1.82
CA ALA A 34 -4.40 -5.31 2.42
C ALA A 34 -5.67 -5.75 3.16
N ASN A 35 -6.37 -6.79 2.67
CA ASN A 35 -7.54 -7.36 3.37
C ASN A 35 -7.16 -8.07 4.67
N ARG A 36 -5.97 -8.67 4.71
CA ARG A 36 -5.42 -9.37 5.87
C ARG A 36 -4.62 -8.43 6.78
N GLU A 37 -4.65 -7.13 6.52
CA GLU A 37 -3.94 -6.09 7.28
C GLU A 37 -2.42 -6.33 7.35
N LEU A 38 -1.86 -7.12 6.42
CA LEU A 38 -0.42 -7.38 6.32
C LEU A 38 0.35 -6.15 5.82
N ILE A 39 -0.31 -5.33 5.01
CA ILE A 39 0.20 -4.05 4.53
C ILE A 39 -0.89 -3.01 4.68
N HIS A 40 -0.55 -1.86 5.24
CA HIS A 40 -1.54 -0.82 5.51
C HIS A 40 -2.00 -0.14 4.22
N ALA A 41 -3.30 -0.15 3.98
CA ALA A 41 -3.93 0.46 2.81
C ALA A 41 -4.87 1.59 3.24
N TYR A 42 -4.58 2.79 2.78
CA TYR A 42 -5.48 3.94 2.93
C TYR A 42 -6.60 3.85 1.90
N ARG A 43 -7.84 3.85 2.36
CA ARG A 43 -9.02 3.89 1.48
C ARG A 43 -9.40 5.34 1.21
N LEU A 44 -9.42 5.74 -0.05
CA LEU A 44 -9.78 7.10 -0.45
C LEU A 44 -11.16 7.14 -1.12
N GLY A 45 -11.97 8.11 -0.66
CA GLY A 45 -13.26 8.43 -1.24
C GLY A 45 -14.36 7.37 -1.03
N PRO A 46 -15.57 7.64 -1.54
CA PRO A 46 -16.73 6.77 -1.37
C PRO A 46 -16.59 5.39 -2.05
N ARG A 47 -15.73 5.29 -3.08
CA ARG A 47 -15.41 4.03 -3.76
C ARG A 47 -14.44 3.15 -2.97
N GLY A 48 -13.69 3.73 -2.03
CA GLY A 48 -12.72 3.00 -1.20
C GLY A 48 -11.46 2.58 -1.95
N ASP A 49 -10.96 3.43 -2.85
CA ASP A 49 -9.74 3.14 -3.62
C ASP A 49 -8.55 2.98 -2.69
N ARG A 50 -7.77 1.91 -2.89
CA ARG A 50 -6.63 1.60 -2.03
C ARG A 50 -5.38 2.34 -2.48
N ARG A 51 -4.76 3.01 -1.53
CA ARG A 51 -3.48 3.71 -1.66
C ARG A 51 -2.51 3.24 -0.59
N PHE A 52 -1.25 3.13 -0.95
CA PHE A 52 -0.18 2.63 -0.09
C PHE A 52 0.91 3.68 0.02
N LYS A 53 1.38 3.97 1.22
CA LYS A 53 2.59 4.79 1.37
C LYS A 53 3.80 3.97 0.95
N TRP A 54 4.78 4.60 0.31
CA TRP A 54 6.05 3.95 -0.02
C TRP A 54 6.71 3.33 1.22
N GLU A 55 6.78 4.09 2.32
CA GLU A 55 7.36 3.66 3.60
C GLU A 55 6.70 2.37 4.13
N GLU A 56 5.38 2.21 3.97
CA GLU A 56 4.65 1.02 4.40
C GLU A 56 4.99 -0.20 3.54
N VAL A 57 5.16 0.00 2.23
CA VAL A 57 5.60 -1.06 1.31
C VAL A 57 7.03 -1.48 1.62
N GLU A 58 7.90 -0.52 1.92
CA GLU A 58 9.30 -0.78 2.32
C GLU A 58 9.39 -1.51 3.66
N ASN A 59 8.61 -1.08 4.67
CA ASN A 59 8.51 -1.75 5.97
C ASN A 59 8.01 -3.20 5.81
N PHE A 60 7.01 -3.41 4.96
CA PHE A 60 6.49 -4.73 4.63
C PHE A 60 7.56 -5.66 4.05
N MET A 61 8.42 -5.15 3.14
CA MET A 61 9.55 -5.93 2.62
C MET A 61 10.61 -6.25 3.67
N ASN A 62 10.87 -5.31 4.58
CA ASN A 62 11.87 -5.48 5.64
C ASN A 62 11.36 -6.35 6.81
N GLY A 63 10.12 -6.86 6.75
CA GLY A 63 9.53 -7.68 7.81
C GLY A 63 9.18 -6.91 9.08
N HIS A 64 9.27 -5.57 9.06
CA HIS A 64 8.79 -4.73 10.14
C HIS A 64 7.27 -4.67 10.06
N LYS A 65 6.57 -5.22 11.06
CA LYS A 65 5.12 -5.05 11.18
C LYS A 65 4.82 -3.54 11.21
N SER A 66 3.94 -3.08 10.33
CA SER A 66 3.47 -1.70 10.35
C SER A 66 2.82 -1.40 11.70
N LYS A 67 3.00 -0.18 12.21
CA LYS A 67 2.39 0.33 13.45
C LYS A 67 0.88 0.54 13.27
N SER A 68 0.14 -0.51 12.94
CA SER A 68 -1.33 -0.54 12.92
C SER A 68 -1.91 -0.79 14.32
N GLU A 69 -1.21 -0.30 15.35
CA GLU A 69 -1.63 -0.33 16.75
C GLU A 69 -1.69 1.12 17.28
N HIS A 70 -2.32 2.02 16.53
CA HIS A 70 -2.62 3.36 17.02
C HIS A 70 -3.76 4.05 16.25
N LEU A 71 -4.94 3.43 16.22
CA LEU A 71 -6.20 4.16 16.03
C LEU A 71 -7.24 3.66 17.05
N SER A 72 -6.84 3.68 18.32
CA SER A 72 -7.77 4.05 19.40
C SER A 72 -8.11 5.52 19.17
N TRP A 73 -9.14 5.81 18.37
CA TRP A 73 -9.66 7.17 18.27
C TRP A 73 -10.33 7.54 19.58
N PRO A 74 -9.88 8.59 20.30
CA PRO A 74 -10.61 9.13 21.42
C PRO A 74 -11.53 10.23 20.87
N TRP A 75 -12.75 9.86 20.50
CA TRP A 75 -13.84 10.83 20.41
C TRP A 75 -15.11 10.20 21.02
N GLN A 76 -15.22 10.44 22.33
CA GLN A 76 -16.45 10.97 22.92
C GLN A 76 -16.82 12.31 22.25
#